data_AF-A0A945SNX1-F1
#
_entry.id   AF-A0A945SNX1-F1
#
_cell.length_a   1.000
_cell.length_b   1.000
_cell.length_c   1.000
_cell.angle_alpha   90.00
_cell.angle_beta   90.00
_cell.angle_gamma   90.00
#
_symmetry.space_group_name_H-M   'P 1'
#
loop_
_entity.id
_entity.type
_entity.pdbx_description
1 polymer ?
#
loop_
_entity_poly.entity_id
_entity_poly.type
_entity_poly.pdbx_seq_one_letter_code
_entity_poly.pdbx_strand_id
1 'polypeptide(L)' 'ESLQNTLSTTGSAVIVSVVVLLGSFVPLMNTELANTWSVSLYISEALILDVITALTILPLLVLWLKPKFVFKPGE' A
#
# COMPACT_ATOMS: atom_id res chain seq x y z
N GLU A 1 5.74 -20.38 -1.09
CA GLU A 1 4.27 -20.43 -1.19
C GLU A 1 3.58 -19.39 -0.30
N SER A 2 3.87 -19.36 1.01
CA SER A 2 3.25 -18.41 1.96
C SER A 2 3.35 -16.94 1.53
N LEU A 3 4.50 -16.49 1.01
CA LEU A 3 4.67 -15.12 0.52
C LEU A 3 3.80 -14.78 -0.70
N GLN A 4 3.63 -15.73 -1.63
CA GLN A 4 2.79 -15.54 -2.82
C GLN A 4 1.30 -15.49 -2.44
N ASN A 5 0.86 -16.33 -1.50
CA ASN A 5 -0.52 -16.32 -1.00
C ASN A 5 -0.84 -15.02 -0.24
N THR A 6 0.10 -14.48 0.53
CA THR A 6 -0.06 -13.17 1.19
C THR A 6 -0.14 -12.03 0.18
N LEU A 7 0.73 -12.01 -0.84
CA LEU A 7 0.66 -10.97 -1.89
C LEU A 7 -0.64 -11.07 -2.69
N SER A 8 -1.13 -12.28 -2.96
CA SER A 8 -2.38 -12.50 -3.70
C SER A 8 -3.63 -12.06 -2.90
N THR A 9 -3.70 -12.38 -1.62
CA THR A 9 -4.90 -12.10 -0.80
C THR A 9 -4.84 -10.75 -0.08
N THR A 10 -3.73 -10.46 0.59
CA THR A 10 -3.56 -9.20 1.34
C THR A 10 -3.14 -8.07 0.41
N GLY A 11 -2.26 -8.33 -0.57
CA GLY A 11 -1.87 -7.32 -1.55
C GLY A 11 -3.03 -6.83 -2.41
N SER A 12 -3.94 -7.72 -2.82
CA SER A 12 -5.16 -7.33 -3.53
C SER A 12 -6.13 -6.52 -2.66
N ALA A 13 -6.29 -6.89 -1.39
CA ALA A 13 -7.09 -6.12 -0.43
C ALA A 13 -6.53 -4.70 -0.22
N VAL A 14 -5.20 -4.56 -0.13
CA VAL A 14 -4.51 -3.26 -0.02
C VAL A 14 -4.78 -2.41 -1.27
N ILE A 15 -4.65 -2.96 -2.47
CA ILE A 15 -4.92 -2.23 -3.73
C ILE A 15 -6.36 -1.70 -3.76
N VAL A 16 -7.34 -2.56 -3.44
CA VAL A 16 -8.75 -2.17 -3.41
C VAL A 16 -8.99 -1.05 -2.39
N SER A 17 -8.40 -1.15 -1.20
CA SER A 17 -8.54 -0.12 -0.16
C SER A 17 -8.02 1.24 -0.61
N VAL A 18 -6.89 1.27 -1.32
CA VAL A 18 -6.29 2.54 -1.78
C VAL A 18 -7.05 3.15 -2.94
N VAL A 19 -7.61 2.34 -3.84
CA VAL A 19 -8.51 2.86 -4.89
C VAL A 19 -9.72 3.56 -4.27
N VAL A 20 -10.32 2.96 -3.22
CA VAL A 20 -11.44 3.58 -2.50
C VAL A 20 -11.00 4.87 -1.79
N LEU A 21 -9.85 4.87 -1.13
CA LEU A 21 -9.31 6.05 -0.45
C LEU A 21 -9.02 7.18 -1.43
N LEU A 22 -8.37 6.91 -2.57
CA LEU A 22 -8.12 7.91 -3.62
C LEU A 22 -9.43 8.48 -4.16
N GLY A 23 -10.45 7.64 -4.35
CA GLY A 23 -11.79 8.09 -4.71
C GLY A 23 -12.41 9.06 -3.69
N SER A 24 -12.14 8.86 -2.40
CA SER A 24 -12.61 9.75 -1.33
C SER A 24 -11.90 11.12 -1.28
N PHE A 25 -10.71 11.24 -1.88
CA PHE A 25 -9.98 12.52 -1.99
C PHE A 25 -10.43 13.36 -3.18
N VAL A 26 -11.13 12.79 -4.16
CA VAL A 26 -11.63 13.53 -5.34
C VAL A 26 -12.56 14.69 -4.95
N PRO A 27 -13.53 14.55 -4.03
CA PRO A 27 -14.34 15.68 -3.56
C PRO A 27 -13.52 16.73 -2.80
N LEU A 28 -12.49 16.32 -2.04
CA LEU A 28 -11.62 17.23 -1.29
C LEU A 28 -10.79 18.12 -2.22
N MET A 29 -10.36 17.59 -3.37
CA MET A 29 -9.70 18.37 -4.43
C MET A 29 -10.62 19.41 -5.09
N ASN A 30 -11.95 19.26 -5.01
CA ASN A 30 -12.91 20.20 -5.59
C ASN A 30 -13.24 21.38 -4.64
N THR A 31 -12.50 21.54 -3.55
CA THR A 31 -12.71 22.64 -2.60
C THR A 31 -11.88 23.86 -2.98
N GLU A 32 -12.44 25.06 -2.83
CA GLU A 32 -11.78 26.33 -3.17
C GLU A 32 -10.77 26.80 -2.10
N LEU A 33 -10.61 26.05 -1.01
CA LEU A 33 -9.59 26.33 0.01
C LEU A 33 -8.24 25.79 -0.46
N ALA A 34 -7.32 26.71 -0.78
CA ALA A 34 -5.96 26.39 -1.24
C ALA A 34 -5.21 25.43 -0.31
N ASN A 35 -5.43 25.54 1.01
CA ASN A 35 -4.83 24.62 1.99
C ASN A 35 -5.34 23.19 1.79
N THR A 36 -6.65 22.99 1.71
CA THR A 36 -7.28 21.67 1.58
C THR A 36 -6.96 21.01 0.24
N TRP A 37 -6.90 21.80 -0.84
CA TRP A 37 -6.47 21.34 -2.16
C TRP A 37 -5.03 20.79 -2.10
N SER A 38 -4.09 21.56 -1.54
CA SER A 38 -2.69 21.13 -1.45
C SER A 38 -2.51 19.88 -0.57
N VAL A 39 -3.20 19.82 0.57
CA VAL A 39 -3.19 18.66 1.47
C VAL A 39 -3.75 17.41 0.78
N SER A 40 -4.86 17.53 0.04
CA SER A 40 -5.46 16.39 -0.65
C SER A 40 -4.54 15.81 -1.74
N LEU A 41 -3.80 16.65 -2.45
CA LEU A 41 -2.80 16.21 -3.41
C LEU A 41 -1.62 15.50 -2.74
N TYR A 42 -1.07 16.08 -1.66
CA TYR A 42 0.03 15.47 -0.90
C TYR A 42 -0.35 14.09 -0.36
N ILE A 43 -1.56 13.94 0.20
CA ILE A 43 -2.01 12.66 0.74
C ILE A 43 -2.24 11.65 -0.39
N SER A 44 -2.78 12.08 -1.53
CA SER A 44 -3.00 11.21 -2.68
C SER A 44 -1.68 10.65 -3.22
N GLU A 45 -0.65 11.50 -3.34
CA GLU A 45 0.69 11.09 -3.73
C GLU A 45 1.33 10.14 -2.70
N ALA A 46 1.24 10.48 -1.40
CA ALA A 46 1.76 9.65 -0.33
C ALA A 46 1.12 8.24 -0.33
N LEU A 47 -0.18 8.13 -0.58
CA LEU A 47 -0.89 6.85 -0.66
C LEU A 47 -0.45 6.00 -1.85
N ILE A 48 -0.21 6.62 -3.00
CA ILE A 48 0.30 5.90 -4.18
C ILE A 48 1.68 5.33 -3.88
N LEU A 49 2.57 6.13 -3.27
CA LEU A 49 3.91 5.69 -2.88
C LEU A 49 3.87 4.59 -1.80
N ASP A 50 2.95 4.69 -0.84
CA ASP A 50 2.76 3.68 0.20
C ASP A 50 2.38 2.31 -0.41
N VAL A 51 1.42 2.25 -1.33
CA VAL A 51 1.05 1.00 -2.00
C VAL A 51 2.20 0.40 -2.78
N ILE A 52 2.90 1.23 -3.56
CA ILE A 52 4.05 0.76 -4.34
C ILE A 52 5.10 0.19 -3.37
N THR A 53 5.41 0.90 -2.29
CA THR A 53 6.39 0.46 -1.29
C THR A 53 5.94 -0.82 -0.59
N ALA A 54 4.67 -0.93 -0.21
CA ALA A 54 4.11 -2.11 0.43
C ALA A 54 4.13 -3.35 -0.48
N LEU A 55 3.88 -3.18 -1.78
CA LEU A 55 3.85 -4.29 -2.74
C LEU A 55 5.23 -4.64 -3.32
N THR A 56 6.20 -3.73 -3.27
CA THR A 56 7.53 -3.96 -3.86
C THR A 56 8.62 -4.11 -2.80
N ILE A 57 8.76 -3.14 -1.89
CA ILE A 57 9.84 -3.13 -0.89
C ILE A 57 9.58 -4.17 0.20
N LEU A 58 8.34 -4.28 0.67
CA LEU A 58 7.98 -5.23 1.73
C LEU A 58 8.28 -6.71 1.37
N PRO A 59 7.87 -7.25 0.20
CA PRO A 59 8.25 -8.62 -0.16
C PRO A 59 9.75 -8.77 -0.45
N LEU A 60 10.41 -7.73 -0.98
CA LEU A 60 11.85 -7.75 -1.22
C LEU A 60 12.63 -7.78 0.10
N LEU A 61 12.20 -7.03 1.11
CA LEU A 61 12.73 -7.08 2.47
C LEU A 61 12.49 -8.44 3.13
N VAL A 62 11.31 -9.04 2.95
CA VAL A 62 11.04 -10.39 3.46
C VAL A 62 11.95 -11.43 2.80
N LEU A 63 12.19 -11.33 1.49
CA LEU A 63 13.14 -12.21 0.79
C LEU A 63 14.59 -11.99 1.23
N TRP A 64 14.97 -10.75 1.53
CA TRP A 64 16.34 -10.39 1.92
C TRP A 64 16.67 -10.76 3.37
N LEU A 65 15.79 -10.42 4.32
CA LEU A 65 15.97 -10.71 5.74
C LEU A 65 15.73 -12.18 6.08
N LYS A 66 15.12 -12.95 5.18
CA LYS A 66 14.73 -14.37 5.36
C LYS A 66 14.25 -14.68 6.78
N PRO A 67 13.21 -13.98 7.27
CA PRO A 67 12.74 -14.15 8.65
C PRO A 67 12.36 -15.60 8.92
N LYS A 68 12.80 -16.13 10.06
CA LYS A 68 12.64 -17.54 10.45
C LYS A 68 11.16 -18.00 10.48
N PHE A 69 10.20 -17.09 10.64
CA PHE A 69 8.75 -17.38 10.66
C PHE A 69 8.17 -17.68 9.27
N VAL A 70 8.84 -17.24 8.20
CA VAL A 70 8.41 -17.45 6.79
C VAL A 70 9.24 -18.53 6.11
N PHE A 71 10.51 -18.68 6.50
CA PHE A 71 11.48 -19.56 5.82
C PHE A 71 11.92 -20.80 6.60
N LYS A 72 11.48 -21.01 7.84
CA LYS A 72 11.68 -22.32 8.47
C LYS A 72 10.67 -23.30 7.88
N PRO A 73 11.11 -24.38 7.22
CA PRO A 73 10.29 -25.57 7.16
C PRO A 73 10.14 -26.06 8.61
N GLY A 74 8.94 -26.51 8.98
CA GLY A 74 8.84 -27.40 10.13
C GLY A 74 9.83 -28.54 9.98
N GLU A 75 10.28 -29.05 11.11
CA GLU A 75 10.43 -30.51 11.20
C GLU A 75 9.15 -31.20 10.70
#